data_AF-A0A925U3Q1-F1
#
_entry.id   AF-A0A925U3Q1-F1
#
_cell.length_a   1.000
_cell.length_b   1.000
_cell.length_c   1.000
_cell.angle_alpha   90.00
_cell.angle_beta   90.00
_cell.angle_gamma   90.00
#
_symmetry.space_group_name_H-M   'P 1'
#
loop_
_entity.id
_entity.type
_entity.pdbx_description
1 polymer ?
#
loop_
_entity_poly.entity_id
_entity_poly.type
_entity_poly.pdbx_seq_one_letter_code
_entity_poly.pdbx_strand_id
1 'polypeptide(L)'
;MQWQTPHDSNTQAPEPRQPEPDFDLVEAAFIEGFARAEDPTSFLRLARVPFAGKNADGHTLNLLRVETEDAVDVGSITPHIGGGSMSYKPLPAKMASRRRRLAFIYFDGQGARRLSFAEALALSL
;
A
#
# COMPACT_ATOMS: atom_id res chain seq x y z
N MET A 1 15.46 -27.25 -37.90
CA MET A 1 14.57 -26.07 -37.86
C MET A 1 14.22 -25.81 -36.41
N GLN A 2 14.98 -24.95 -35.73
CA GLN A 2 14.79 -24.59 -34.33
C GLN A 2 14.46 -23.10 -34.31
N TRP A 3 13.22 -22.76 -33.94
CA TRP A 3 12.76 -21.38 -33.89
C TRP A 3 13.43 -20.67 -32.71
N GLN A 4 14.20 -19.62 -32.99
CA GLN A 4 14.55 -18.61 -32.01
C GLN A 4 13.61 -17.42 -32.21
N THR A 5 12.76 -17.19 -31.22
CA THR A 5 11.93 -15.99 -31.11
C THR A 5 12.82 -14.83 -30.61
N PRO A 6 12.84 -13.66 -31.25
CA PRO A 6 13.58 -12.51 -30.75
C PRO A 6 12.96 -12.03 -29.44
N HIS A 7 13.78 -11.73 -28.43
CA HIS A 7 13.31 -10.98 -27.26
C HIS A 7 13.17 -9.51 -27.64
N ASP A 8 11.95 -9.01 -27.76
CA ASP A 8 11.66 -7.58 -27.77
C ASP A 8 11.99 -7.01 -26.39
N SER A 9 13.16 -6.40 -26.26
CA SER A 9 13.58 -5.66 -25.07
C SER A 9 12.87 -4.30 -25.02
N ASN A 10 11.55 -4.30 -24.90
CA ASN A 10 10.80 -3.09 -24.54
C ASN A 10 9.43 -3.41 -23.92
N THR A 11 9.43 -4.14 -22.81
CA THR A 11 8.35 -4.05 -21.83
C THR A 11 8.99 -3.67 -20.52
N GLN A 12 9.31 -2.38 -20.37
CA GLN A 12 9.60 -1.82 -19.07
C GLN A 12 8.30 -1.94 -18.26
N ALA A 13 8.20 -2.97 -17.41
CA ALA A 13 7.21 -2.97 -16.35
C ALA A 13 7.34 -1.62 -15.63
N PRO A 14 6.24 -0.93 -15.28
CA PRO A 14 6.33 0.32 -14.55
C PRO A 14 7.21 0.05 -13.33
N GLU A 15 8.37 0.72 -13.25
CA GLU A 15 9.27 0.55 -12.13
C GLU A 15 8.47 0.86 -10.86
N PRO A 16 8.51 0.00 -9.84
CA PRO A 16 7.84 0.30 -8.59
C PRO A 16 8.39 1.64 -8.11
N ARG A 17 7.50 2.65 -8.04
CA ARG A 17 7.84 3.99 -7.56
C ARG A 17 8.56 3.80 -6.23
N GLN A 18 9.85 4.06 -6.20
CA GLN A 18 10.65 3.83 -5.00
C GLN A 18 10.09 4.73 -3.90
N PRO A 19 9.74 4.18 -2.73
CA PRO A 19 9.26 5.00 -1.63
C PRO A 19 10.36 6.00 -1.27
N GLU A 20 9.99 7.28 -1.23
CA GLU A 20 10.90 8.34 -0.83
C GLU A 20 11.07 8.23 0.70
N PRO A 21 12.30 8.03 1.22
CA PRO A 21 12.54 7.64 2.62
C PRO A 21 11.92 8.57 3.67
N ASP A 22 11.80 9.86 3.35
CA ASP A 22 11.20 10.86 4.24
C ASP A 22 9.70 10.64 4.41
N PHE A 23 9.00 10.23 3.35
CA PHE A 23 7.57 9.90 3.42
C PHE A 23 7.31 8.67 4.28
N ASP A 24 8.21 7.68 4.27
CA ASP A 24 8.09 6.48 5.10
C ASP A 24 8.13 6.81 6.60
N LEU A 25 8.99 7.75 7.02
CA LEU A 25 9.08 8.19 8.40
C LEU A 25 7.83 8.96 8.85
N VAL A 26 7.30 9.84 7.99
CA VAL A 26 6.08 10.59 8.28
C VAL A 26 4.88 9.66 8.34
N GLU A 27 4.78 8.69 7.41
CA GLU A 27 3.72 7.68 7.42
C GLU A 27 3.77 6.83 8.70
N ALA A 28 4.96 6.39 9.12
CA ALA A 28 5.13 5.65 10.37
C ALA A 28 4.65 6.46 11.58
N ALA A 29 5.05 7.74 11.68
CA ALA A 29 4.62 8.63 12.75
C ALA A 29 3.10 8.88 12.72
N PHE A 30 2.52 9.04 11.53
CA PHE A 30 1.08 9.16 11.35
C PHE A 30 0.36 7.92 11.90
N ILE A 31 0.81 6.71 11.55
CA ILE A 31 0.14 5.47 11.99
C ILE A 31 0.20 5.34 13.51
N GLU A 32 1.35 5.63 14.12
CA GLU A 32 1.50 5.59 15.58
C GLU A 32 0.62 6.62 16.30
N GLY A 33 0.57 7.85 15.77
CA GLY A 33 -0.27 8.92 16.31
C GLY A 33 -1.76 8.62 16.16
N PHE A 34 -2.18 8.18 14.97
CA PHE A 34 -3.57 7.86 14.65
C PHE A 34 -4.08 6.70 15.51
N ALA A 35 -3.27 5.67 15.75
CA ALA A 35 -3.64 4.54 16.59
C ALA A 35 -3.87 4.92 18.07
N ARG A 36 -3.31 6.06 18.52
CA ARG A 36 -3.43 6.56 19.91
C ARG A 36 -4.40 7.74 20.03
N ALA A 37 -4.93 8.25 18.93
CA ALA A 37 -5.77 9.44 18.94
C ALA A 37 -7.13 9.15 19.58
N GLU A 38 -7.48 9.92 20.62
CA GLU A 38 -8.81 9.86 21.25
C GLU A 38 -9.92 10.38 20.33
N ASP A 39 -9.59 11.35 19.47
CA ASP A 39 -10.46 11.85 18.40
C ASP A 39 -9.76 11.67 17.03
N PRO A 40 -10.02 10.55 16.35
CA PRO A 40 -9.46 10.27 15.02
C PRO A 40 -9.82 11.34 13.98
N THR A 41 -11.01 11.95 14.08
CA THR A 41 -11.46 12.94 13.09
C THR A 41 -10.67 14.23 13.23
N SER A 42 -10.49 14.72 14.47
CA SER A 42 -9.66 15.89 14.72
C SER A 42 -8.19 15.65 14.38
N PHE A 43 -7.68 14.43 14.62
CA PHE A 43 -6.34 14.05 14.19
C PHE A 43 -6.17 14.16 12.68
N LEU A 44 -7.13 13.65 11.88
CA LEU A 44 -7.08 13.76 10.42
C LEU A 44 -7.09 15.21 9.93
N ARG A 45 -7.87 16.07 10.59
CA ARG A 45 -7.88 17.52 10.30
C ARG A 45 -6.52 18.16 10.59
N LEU A 46 -5.92 17.82 11.73
CA LEU A 46 -4.59 18.32 12.10
C LEU A 46 -3.52 17.84 11.12
N ALA A 47 -3.60 16.57 10.70
CA ALA A 47 -2.72 15.97 9.69
C ALA A 47 -3.02 16.44 8.26
N ARG A 48 -4.00 17.34 8.07
CA ARG A 48 -4.43 17.90 6.79
C ARG A 48 -4.89 16.85 5.77
N VAL A 49 -5.42 15.72 6.25
CA VAL A 49 -6.06 14.73 5.39
C VAL A 49 -7.44 15.26 4.97
N PRO A 50 -7.70 15.45 3.67
CA PRO A 50 -8.96 16.01 3.21
C PRO A 50 -10.09 14.98 3.32
N PHE A 51 -11.21 15.37 3.93
CA PHE A 51 -12.41 14.51 4.01
C PHE A 51 -13.16 14.45 2.68
N ALA A 52 -13.03 15.49 1.87
CA ALA A 52 -13.44 15.52 0.48
C ALA A 52 -12.40 16.29 -0.32
N GLY A 53 -12.17 15.90 -1.57
CA GLY A 53 -11.24 16.58 -2.47
C GLY A 53 -11.39 16.08 -3.89
N LYS A 54 -10.63 16.64 -4.82
CA LYS A 54 -10.57 16.22 -6.21
C LYS A 54 -9.22 15.57 -6.51
N ASN A 55 -9.26 14.51 -7.31
CA ASN A 55 -8.04 13.94 -7.88
C ASN A 55 -7.55 14.78 -9.08
N ALA A 56 -6.41 14.39 -9.66
CA ALA A 56 -5.84 15.09 -10.83
C ALA A 56 -6.78 15.15 -12.05
N ASP A 57 -7.70 14.19 -12.17
CA ASP A 57 -8.70 14.12 -13.24
C ASP A 57 -9.96 14.95 -12.93
N GLY A 58 -10.02 15.61 -11.76
CA GLY A 58 -11.14 16.46 -11.34
C GLY A 58 -12.32 15.72 -10.69
N HIS A 59 -12.23 14.40 -10.49
CA HIS A 59 -13.26 13.62 -9.82
C HIS A 59 -13.28 13.88 -8.32
N THR A 60 -14.47 14.15 -7.78
CA THR A 60 -14.68 14.31 -6.35
C THR A 60 -14.59 12.96 -5.63
N LEU A 61 -13.76 12.93 -4.59
CA LEU A 61 -13.54 11.81 -3.71
C LEU A 61 -13.99 12.19 -2.29
N ASN A 62 -14.68 11.27 -1.59
CA ASN A 62 -15.10 11.46 -0.19
C ASN A 62 -14.51 10.37 0.71
N LEU A 63 -13.83 10.74 1.78
CA LEU A 63 -13.19 9.81 2.71
C LEU A 63 -14.24 9.01 3.48
N LEU A 64 -14.19 7.69 3.37
CA LEU A 64 -15.06 6.76 4.08
C LEU A 64 -14.37 6.15 5.31
N ARG A 65 -13.08 5.83 5.18
CA ARG A 65 -12.35 5.06 6.19
C ARG A 65 -10.85 5.30 6.09
N VAL A 66 -10.17 5.22 7.22
CA VAL A 66 -8.72 5.04 7.33
C VAL A 66 -8.44 3.63 7.82
N GLU A 67 -7.60 2.88 7.12
CA GLU A 67 -7.23 1.51 7.44
C GLU A 67 -5.74 1.44 7.81
N THR A 68 -5.45 0.86 8.97
CA THR A 68 -4.10 0.48 9.37
C THR A 68 -4.03 -1.04 9.50
N GLU A 69 -3.03 -1.65 8.89
CA GLU A 69 -2.84 -3.11 8.89
C GLU A 69 -1.43 -3.43 9.40
N ASP A 70 -1.36 -4.35 10.37
CA ASP A 70 -0.11 -4.95 10.83
C ASP A 70 -0.02 -6.39 10.32
N ALA A 71 0.92 -6.63 9.41
CA ALA A 71 1.16 -7.94 8.83
C ALA A 71 2.57 -8.45 9.21
N VAL A 72 2.67 -9.74 9.51
CA VAL A 72 3.95 -10.42 9.76
C VAL A 72 3.98 -11.71 8.97
N ASP A 73 4.94 -11.82 8.06
CA ASP A 73 5.20 -13.06 7.33
C ASP A 73 6.00 -14.02 8.23
N VAL A 74 5.44 -15.21 8.49
CA VAL A 74 6.02 -16.18 9.45
C VAL A 74 6.49 -17.50 8.83
N GLY A 75 6.21 -17.75 7.55
CA GLY A 75 6.53 -19.00 6.89
C GLY A 75 6.57 -18.88 5.37
N SER A 76 7.25 -19.81 4.72
CA SER A 76 7.27 -19.95 3.26
C SER A 76 6.76 -21.32 2.85
N ILE A 77 6.12 -21.36 1.67
CA ILE A 77 5.69 -22.59 1.01
C ILE A 77 6.47 -22.69 -0.30
N THR A 78 7.16 -23.80 -0.49
CA THR A 78 7.93 -24.08 -1.71
C THR A 78 7.38 -25.34 -2.39
N PRO A 79 7.05 -25.30 -3.69
CA PRO A 79 6.65 -26.50 -4.42
C PRO A 79 7.85 -27.43 -4.62
N HIS A 80 7.61 -28.74 -4.53
CA HIS A 80 8.59 -29.73 -4.98
C HIS A 80 8.55 -29.85 -6.51
N ILE A 81 9.71 -30.11 -7.10
CA ILE A 81 9.83 -30.43 -8.53
C ILE A 81 8.95 -31.66 -8.81
N GLY A 82 8.04 -31.56 -9.79
CA GLY A 82 7.08 -32.63 -10.11
C GLY A 82 5.65 -32.42 -9.59
N GLY A 83 5.36 -31.30 -8.92
CA GLY A 83 4.00 -30.74 -8.78
C GLY A 83 3.05 -31.43 -7.78
N GLY A 84 3.47 -32.52 -7.14
CA GLY A 84 2.61 -33.32 -6.25
C GLY A 84 2.68 -32.97 -4.76
N SER A 85 3.63 -32.14 -4.31
CA SER A 85 3.82 -31.84 -2.89
C SER A 85 4.42 -30.47 -2.63
N MET A 86 4.12 -29.90 -1.46
CA MET A 86 4.60 -28.60 -1.00
C MET A 86 5.42 -28.76 0.29
N SER A 87 6.49 -27.99 0.46
CA SER A 87 7.26 -27.91 1.71
C SER A 87 6.95 -26.61 2.43
N TYR A 88 6.42 -26.69 3.65
CA TYR A 88 6.32 -25.54 4.56
C TYR A 88 7.60 -25.40 5.38
N LYS A 89 8.11 -24.17 5.49
CA LYS A 89 9.25 -23.82 6.36
C LYS A 89 8.92 -22.55 7.15
N PRO A 90 8.92 -22.58 8.49
CA PRO A 90 8.89 -21.35 9.27
C PRO A 90 10.04 -20.43 8.87
N LEU A 91 9.78 -19.13 8.74
CA LEU A 91 10.81 -18.16 8.46
C LEU A 91 11.68 -17.95 9.70
N PRO A 92 13.02 -17.90 9.56
CA PRO A 92 13.90 -17.48 10.64
C PRO A 92 13.48 -16.10 11.17
N ALA A 93 13.65 -15.84 12.48
CA ALA A 93 13.25 -14.57 13.09
C ALA A 93 13.85 -13.32 12.41
N LYS A 94 15.07 -13.44 11.87
CA LYS A 94 15.74 -12.38 11.11
C LYS A 94 15.15 -12.12 9.72
N MET A 95 14.31 -13.03 9.23
CA MET A 95 13.61 -12.96 7.93
C MET A 95 12.10 -12.73 8.09
N ALA A 96 11.57 -12.78 9.31
CA ALA A 96 10.19 -12.41 9.59
C ALA A 96 10.04 -10.91 9.29
N SER A 97 9.36 -10.60 8.18
CA SER A 97 9.12 -9.23 7.76
C SER A 97 7.86 -8.75 8.45
N ARG A 98 7.97 -7.71 9.27
CA ARG A 98 6.82 -6.96 9.77
C ARG A 98 6.56 -5.79 8.84
N ARG A 99 5.35 -5.70 8.33
CA ARG A 99 4.91 -4.63 7.44
C ARG A 99 3.70 -3.99 8.05
N ARG A 100 3.78 -2.69 8.25
CA ARG A 100 2.66 -1.86 8.64
C ARG A 100 2.20 -1.13 7.40
N ARG A 101 0.90 -1.12 7.13
CA ARG A 101 0.31 -0.46 5.96
C ARG A 101 -0.72 0.54 6.40
N LEU A 102 -0.76 1.67 5.72
CA LEU A 102 -1.80 2.67 5.84
C LEU A 102 -2.57 2.76 4.51
N ALA A 103 -3.87 3.00 4.60
CA ALA A 103 -4.67 3.38 3.46
C ALA A 103 -5.84 4.27 3.82
N PHE A 104 -6.19 5.13 2.88
CA PHE A 104 -7.37 5.97 2.93
C PHE A 104 -8.36 5.48 1.89
N ILE A 105 -9.53 5.08 2.34
CA ILE A 105 -10.60 4.57 1.48
C ILE A 105 -11.53 5.73 1.16
N TYR A 106 -11.49 6.20 -0.08
CA TYR A 106 -12.38 7.23 -0.60
C TYR A 106 -13.47 6.63 -1.47
N PHE A 107 -14.59 7.32 -1.63
CA PHE A 107 -15.63 7.02 -2.61
C PHE A 107 -15.58 8.01 -3.76
N ASP A 108 -15.50 7.51 -5.00
CA ASP A 108 -15.39 8.33 -6.22
C ASP A 108 -16.71 8.57 -6.95
N GLY A 109 -17.84 8.15 -6.36
CA GLY A 109 -19.15 8.17 -6.99
C GLY A 109 -19.55 6.84 -7.64
N GLN A 110 -18.59 5.96 -7.93
CA GLN A 110 -18.83 4.62 -8.49
C GLN A 110 -18.46 3.51 -7.50
N GLY A 111 -17.39 3.70 -6.73
CA GLY A 111 -16.90 2.69 -5.80
C GLY A 111 -15.87 3.21 -4.82
N ALA A 112 -15.45 2.29 -3.94
CA ALA A 112 -14.37 2.55 -3.00
C ALA A 112 -13.01 2.52 -3.72
N ARG A 113 -12.19 3.53 -3.48
CA ARG A 113 -10.84 3.72 -4.00
C ARG A 113 -9.87 3.79 -2.84
N ARG A 114 -8.83 2.96 -2.88
CA ARG A 114 -7.75 2.94 -1.90
C ARG A 114 -6.67 3.93 -2.33
N LEU A 115 -6.37 4.90 -1.49
CA LEU A 115 -5.28 5.85 -1.67
C LEU A 115 -4.19 5.62 -0.61
N SER A 116 -2.94 5.79 -1.02
CA SER A 116 -1.79 5.93 -0.12
C SER A 116 -1.83 7.25 0.65
N PHE A 117 -0.93 7.41 1.63
CA PHE A 117 -0.82 8.65 2.39
C PHE A 117 -0.50 9.85 1.51
N ALA A 118 0.50 9.74 0.63
CA ALA A 118 0.88 10.80 -0.29
C ALA A 118 -0.26 11.16 -1.26
N GLU A 119 -0.97 10.18 -1.80
CA GLU A 119 -2.11 10.43 -2.71
C GLU A 119 -3.27 11.14 -2.01
N ALA A 120 -3.56 10.77 -0.76
CA ALA A 120 -4.61 11.45 0.01
C ALA A 120 -4.27 12.92 0.27
N LEU A 121 -3.00 13.22 0.59
CA LEU A 121 -2.53 14.59 0.79
C LEU A 121 -2.45 15.42 -0.51
N ALA A 122 -2.33 14.76 -1.65
CA ALA A 122 -2.27 15.41 -2.96
C ALA A 122 -3.65 15.84 -3.51
N LEU A 123 -4.76 15.46 -2.87
CA LEU A 123 -6.10 15.87 -3.31
C LEU A 123 -6.28 17.38 -3.15
N SER A 124 -6.81 18.02 -4.19
CA SER A 124 -7.16 19.45 -4.14
C SER A 124 -8.52 19.64 -3.48
N LEU A 125 -8.64 20.60 -2.56
CA LEU A 125 -9.91 20.99 -1.93
C LEU A 125 -10.86 21.67 -2.93
#